data_AF-A0A954Z299-F1
#
_entry.id   AF-A0A954Z299-F1
#
_cell.length_a   1.000
_cell.length_b   1.000
_cell.length_c   1.000
_cell.angle_alpha   90.00
_cell.angle_beta   90.00
_cell.angle_gamma   90.00
#
_symmetry.space_group_name_H-M   'P 1'
#
loop_
_entity.id
_entity.type
_entity.pdbx_description
1 polymer ?
#
loop_
_entity_poly.entity_id
_entity_poly.type
_entity_poly.pdbx_seq_one_letter_code
_entity_poly.pdbx_strand_id
1 'polypeptide(L)'
;MAALKIVILIVAALATSALSGMLGMAGGILLLAIMFSVMDDATEVIPLHGAVQLVSNVSRATLSWRDIAWRILGPMIAGSVAGAVVGSQLAITLPESTYQFLMGAFILVFTWMPKFKSAPRVRGKFFWLG
;
A
#
# COMPACT_ATOMS: atom_id res chain seq x y z
N MET A 1 16.96 1.23 -21.57
CA MET A 1 15.82 0.51 -20.96
C MET A 1 15.49 1.02 -19.57
N ALA A 2 16.47 1.21 -18.67
CA ALA A 2 16.24 1.72 -17.31
C ALA A 2 15.49 3.07 -17.24
N ALA A 3 15.87 4.06 -18.06
CA ALA A 3 15.21 5.36 -18.09
C ALA A 3 13.70 5.28 -18.42
N LEU A 4 13.32 4.39 -19.35
CA LEU A 4 11.92 4.17 -19.70
C LEU A 4 11.14 3.56 -18.53
N LYS A 5 11.70 2.57 -17.83
CA LYS A 5 11.08 1.97 -16.64
C LYS A 5 10.83 3.02 -15.56
N ILE A 6 11.81 3.89 -15.29
CA ILE A 6 11.69 4.97 -14.31
C ILE A 6 10.57 5.94 -14.67
N VAL A 7 10.49 6.36 -15.94
CA VAL A 7 9.41 7.26 -16.40
C VAL A 7 8.04 6.61 -16.23
N ILE A 8 7.90 5.33 -16.59
CA ILE A 8 6.65 4.57 -16.38
C ILE A 8 6.27 4.54 -14.90
N LEU A 9 7.22 4.24 -14.01
CA LEU A 9 6.97 4.17 -12.58
C LEU A 9 6.60 5.53 -11.97
N ILE A 10 7.23 6.63 -12.41
CA ILE A 10 6.88 7.99 -11.96
C ILE A 10 5.45 8.34 -12.38
N VAL A 11 5.11 8.14 -13.65
CA VAL A 11 3.77 8.43 -14.16
C VAL A 11 2.73 7.56 -13.47
N ALA A 12 3.01 6.28 -13.30
CA ALA A 12 2.14 5.35 -12.58
C ALA A 12 1.95 5.77 -11.12
N ALA A 13 3.01 6.12 -10.40
CA ALA A 13 2.94 6.58 -9.01
C ALA A 13 2.07 7.83 -8.85
N LEU A 14 2.20 8.80 -9.75
CA LEU A 14 1.38 10.02 -9.74
C LEU A 14 -0.10 9.71 -10.05
N ALA A 15 -0.37 8.93 -11.09
CA ALA A 15 -1.73 8.57 -11.50
C ALA A 15 -2.44 7.74 -10.42
N THR A 16 -1.76 6.73 -9.89
CA THR A 16 -2.28 5.87 -8.82
C THR A 16 -2.46 6.61 -7.51
N SER A 17 -1.61 7.58 -7.18
CA SER A 17 -1.80 8.47 -6.03
C SER A 17 -3.08 9.31 -6.16
N ALA A 18 -3.34 9.88 -7.34
CA ALA A 18 -4.59 10.60 -7.61
C ALA A 18 -5.82 9.68 -7.50
N LEU A 19 -5.76 8.48 -8.10
CA LEU A 19 -6.81 7.47 -7.97
C LEU A 19 -7.03 7.06 -6.51
N SER A 20 -5.96 6.95 -5.73
CA SER A 20 -6.06 6.63 -4.31
C SER A 20 -6.73 7.74 -3.50
N GLY A 21 -6.52 9.00 -3.87
CA GLY A 21 -7.28 10.13 -3.30
C GLY A 21 -8.79 10.07 -3.59
N MET A 22 -9.18 9.55 -4.76
CA MET A 22 -10.59 9.46 -5.18
C MET A 22 -11.30 8.20 -4.68
N LEU A 23 -10.60 7.06 -4.67
CA LEU A 23 -11.17 5.73 -4.47
C LEU A 23 -10.66 5.03 -3.20
N GLY A 24 -9.77 5.66 -2.44
CA GLY A 24 -9.15 5.09 -1.23
C GLY A 24 -7.96 4.16 -1.54
N MET A 25 -7.93 2.96 -0.96
CA MET A 25 -6.78 2.04 -1.07
C MET A 25 -6.50 1.49 -2.49
N ALA A 26 -7.42 1.65 -3.45
CA ALA A 26 -7.32 1.06 -4.79
C ALA A 26 -6.03 1.44 -5.55
N GLY A 27 -5.54 2.67 -5.37
CA GLY A 27 -4.33 3.13 -6.07
C GLY A 27 -3.05 2.41 -5.64
N GLY A 28 -2.91 2.03 -4.36
CA GLY A 28 -1.73 1.30 -3.88
C GLY A 28 -1.62 -0.09 -4.50
N ILE A 29 -2.73 -0.83 -4.55
CA ILE A 29 -2.78 -2.16 -5.16
C ILE A 29 -2.46 -2.08 -6.66
N LEU A 30 -3.01 -1.07 -7.35
CA LEU A 30 -2.71 -0.85 -8.77
C LEU A 30 -1.23 -0.52 -9.01
N LEU A 31 -0.63 0.33 -8.18
CA LEU A 31 0.79 0.64 -8.27
C LEU A 31 1.65 -0.60 -8.03
N LEU A 32 1.29 -1.43 -7.05
CA LEU A 32 1.98 -2.69 -6.77
C LEU A 32 1.97 -3.63 -7.98
N ALA A 33 0.81 -3.78 -8.64
CA ALA A 33 0.68 -4.59 -9.87
C ALA A 33 1.55 -4.05 -11.02
N ILE A 34 1.62 -2.71 -11.19
CA ILE A 34 2.48 -2.09 -12.21
C ILE A 34 3.97 -2.33 -11.88
N MET A 35 4.37 -2.16 -10.62
CA MET A 35 5.77 -2.36 -10.20
C MET A 35 6.23 -3.79 -10.45
N PHE A 36 5.44 -4.80 -10.06
CA PHE A 36 5.75 -6.21 -10.36
C PHE A 36 5.77 -6.54 -11.86
N SER A 37 5.14 -5.73 -12.71
CA SER A 37 5.15 -5.95 -14.17
C SER A 37 6.33 -5.27 -14.87
N VAL A 38 6.94 -4.25 -14.25
CA VAL A 38 7.98 -3.41 -14.86
C VAL A 38 9.37 -3.72 -14.28
N MET A 39 9.43 -4.06 -13.00
CA MET A 39 10.66 -4.36 -12.27
C MET A 39 11.06 -5.82 -12.45
N ASP A 40 12.38 -6.06 -12.49
CA ASP A 40 12.93 -7.41 -12.71
C ASP A 40 13.10 -8.18 -11.39
N ASP A 41 13.33 -7.47 -10.27
CA ASP A 41 13.48 -8.06 -8.94
C ASP A 41 12.25 -7.74 -8.06
N ALA A 42 11.56 -8.79 -7.64
CA ALA A 42 10.38 -8.69 -6.79
C ALA A 42 10.69 -8.17 -5.37
N THR A 43 11.87 -8.45 -4.84
CA THR A 43 12.25 -8.07 -3.48
C THR A 43 12.40 -6.56 -3.32
N GLU A 44 12.78 -5.85 -4.39
CA GLU A 44 12.91 -4.39 -4.43
C GLU A 44 11.54 -3.68 -4.50
N VAL A 45 10.50 -4.37 -4.99
CA VAL A 45 9.18 -3.77 -5.24
C VAL A 45 8.55 -3.24 -3.96
N ILE A 46 8.56 -4.00 -2.85
CA ILE A 46 7.88 -3.56 -1.62
C ILE A 46 8.59 -2.39 -0.93
N PRO A 47 9.91 -2.37 -0.74
CA PRO A 47 10.60 -1.20 -0.19
C PRO A 47 10.31 0.07 -0.99
N LEU A 48 10.38 -0.01 -2.33
CA LEU A 48 10.09 1.12 -3.20
C LEU A 48 8.62 1.53 -3.15
N HIS A 49 7.70 0.56 -3.18
CA HIS A 49 6.28 0.80 -3.04
C HIS A 49 5.96 1.49 -1.71
N GLY A 50 6.51 1.00 -0.61
CA GLY A 50 6.39 1.58 0.72
C GLY A 50 6.88 3.03 0.78
N ALA A 51 8.04 3.32 0.19
CA ALA A 51 8.56 4.69 0.13
C ALA A 51 7.63 5.63 -0.65
N VAL A 52 7.15 5.20 -1.82
CA VAL A 52 6.20 5.99 -2.64
C VAL A 52 4.89 6.20 -1.88
N GLN A 53 4.38 5.17 -1.19
CA GLN A 53 3.14 5.27 -0.42
C GLN A 53 3.29 6.11 0.83
N LEU A 54 4.45 6.16 1.48
CA LEU A 54 4.70 7.10 2.56
C LEU A 54 4.58 8.54 2.06
N VAL A 55 5.20 8.88 0.93
CA VAL A 55 5.09 10.23 0.36
C VAL A 55 3.65 10.55 -0.06
N SER A 56 2.97 9.62 -0.73
CA SER A 56 1.56 9.76 -1.12
C SER A 56 0.63 9.94 0.09
N ASN A 57 0.78 9.11 1.12
CA ASN A 57 -0.05 9.21 2.33
C ASN A 57 0.27 10.45 3.17
N VAL A 58 1.53 10.85 3.28
CA VAL A 58 1.92 12.07 3.99
C VAL A 58 1.34 13.30 3.29
N SER A 59 1.42 13.38 1.96
CA SER A 59 0.79 14.48 1.22
C SER A 59 -0.73 14.54 1.40
N ARG A 60 -1.42 13.39 1.46
CA ARG A 60 -2.84 13.35 1.82
C ARG A 60 -3.10 13.80 3.26
N ALA A 61 -2.28 13.33 4.21
CA ALA A 61 -2.40 13.69 5.61
C ALA A 61 -2.19 15.19 5.85
N THR A 62 -1.25 15.83 5.14
CA THR A 62 -1.03 17.27 5.24
C THR A 62 -2.19 18.08 4.64
N LEU A 63 -2.75 17.64 3.51
CA LEU A 63 -3.94 18.28 2.91
C LEU A 63 -5.18 18.15 3.81
N SER A 64 -5.37 17.00 4.45
CA SER A 64 -6.50 16.71 5.34
C SER A 64 -6.14 16.85 6.83
N TRP A 65 -5.15 17.69 7.16
CA TRP A 65 -4.58 17.75 8.52
C TRP A 65 -5.61 17.99 9.62
N ARG A 66 -6.63 18.81 9.33
CA ARG A 66 -7.71 19.14 10.27
C ARG A 66 -8.70 17.99 10.50
N ASP A 67 -8.76 17.05 9.56
CA ASP A 67 -9.66 15.91 9.59
C ASP A 67 -9.00 14.65 10.19
N ILE A 68 -7.73 14.75 10.60
CA ILE A 68 -6.99 13.65 11.22
C ILE A 68 -7.55 13.35 12.61
N ALA A 69 -7.98 12.10 12.81
CA ALA A 69 -8.39 11.60 14.12
C ALA A 69 -7.17 11.24 14.98
N TRP A 70 -6.55 12.25 15.61
CA TRP A 70 -5.33 12.11 16.44
C TRP A 70 -5.39 11.01 17.50
N ARG A 71 -6.57 10.71 18.04
CA ARG A 71 -6.79 9.66 19.05
C ARG A 71 -6.37 8.25 18.58
N ILE A 72 -6.47 7.96 17.28
CA ILE A 72 -6.14 6.63 16.73
C ILE A 72 -4.75 6.57 16.10
N LEU A 73 -4.05 7.70 15.99
CA LEU A 73 -2.76 7.78 15.32
C LEU A 73 -1.70 6.91 16.01
N GLY A 74 -1.62 6.95 17.34
CA GLY A 74 -0.66 6.16 18.12
C GLY A 74 -0.79 4.64 17.87
N PRO A 75 -1.98 4.04 18.08
CA PRO A 75 -2.21 2.63 17.77
C PRO A 75 -1.94 2.27 16.30
N MET A 76 -2.30 3.17 15.37
CA MET A 76 -2.04 2.95 13.94
C MET A 76 -0.55 2.96 13.60
N ILE A 77 0.23 3.90 14.15
CA ILE A 77 1.69 3.93 13.98
C ILE A 77 2.32 2.68 14.59
N ALA A 78 1.93 2.30 15.80
CA ALA A 78 2.47 1.11 16.47
C ALA A 78 2.19 -0.17 15.65
N GLY A 79 0.96 -0.33 15.17
CA GLY A 79 0.58 -1.45 14.29
C GLY A 79 1.35 -1.44 12.97
N SER A 80 1.48 -0.28 12.33
CA SER A 80 2.24 -0.12 11.07
C SER A 80 3.72 -0.42 11.25
N VAL A 81 4.35 0.02 12.34
CA VAL A 81 5.76 -0.28 12.64
C VAL A 81 5.94 -1.76 12.90
N ALA A 82 5.09 -2.37 13.74
CA ALA A 82 5.15 -3.80 14.00
C ALA A 82 4.95 -4.62 12.70
N GLY A 83 3.96 -4.24 11.89
CA GLY A 83 3.70 -4.85 10.59
C GLY A 83 4.85 -4.67 9.60
N ALA A 84 5.49 -3.50 9.56
CA ALA A 84 6.65 -3.24 8.72
C ALA A 84 7.87 -4.08 9.15
N VAL A 85 8.10 -4.23 10.45
CA VAL A 85 9.17 -5.09 10.98
C VAL A 85 8.91 -6.54 10.54
N VAL A 86 7.73 -7.09 10.82
CA VAL A 86 7.40 -8.47 10.43
C VAL A 86 7.43 -8.66 8.91
N GLY A 87 6.83 -7.73 8.15
CA GLY A 87 6.80 -7.76 6.69
C GLY A 87 8.18 -7.69 6.06
N SER A 88 9.08 -6.85 6.61
CA SER A 88 10.47 -6.76 6.13
C SER A 88 11.23 -8.08 6.32
N GLN A 89 11.04 -8.76 7.45
CA GLN A 89 11.65 -10.07 7.69
C GLN A 89 11.13 -11.13 6.72
N LEU A 90 9.83 -11.12 6.41
CA LEU A 90 9.27 -12.01 5.40
C LEU A 90 9.83 -11.73 4.00
N ALA A 91 9.98 -10.45 3.64
CA ALA A 91 10.50 -10.06 2.34
C ALA A 91 11.95 -10.54 2.10
N ILE A 92 12.80 -10.55 3.14
CA ILE A 92 14.20 -10.97 3.00
C ILE A 92 14.42 -12.48 3.22
N THR A 93 13.51 -13.16 3.91
CA THR A 93 13.68 -14.59 4.27
C THR A 93 13.03 -15.53 3.25
N LEU A 94 11.96 -15.08 2.58
CA LEU A 94 11.23 -15.92 1.63
C LEU A 94 11.96 -16.04 0.29
N PRO A 95 11.90 -17.21 -0.37
CA PRO A 95 12.31 -17.35 -1.76
C PRO A 95 11.50 -16.40 -2.65
N GLU A 96 12.15 -15.81 -3.65
CA GLU A 96 11.53 -14.82 -4.54
C GLU A 96 10.23 -15.32 -5.18
N SER A 97 10.21 -16.58 -5.63
CA SER A 97 9.02 -17.19 -6.24
C SER A 97 7.83 -17.29 -5.28
N THR A 98 8.10 -17.58 -4.00
CA THR A 98 7.06 -17.66 -2.95
C THR A 98 6.53 -16.26 -2.64
N TYR A 99 7.43 -15.30 -2.55
CA TYR A 99 7.09 -13.91 -2.30
C TYR A 99 6.24 -13.32 -3.44
N GLN A 100 6.63 -13.52 -4.69
CA GLN A 100 5.87 -13.12 -5.88
C GLN A 100 4.48 -13.78 -5.90
N PHE A 101 4.40 -15.08 -5.62
CA PHE A 101 3.13 -15.79 -5.53
C PHE A 101 2.21 -15.20 -4.46
N LEU A 102 2.74 -14.96 -3.25
CA LEU A 102 1.98 -14.35 -2.15
C LEU A 102 1.47 -12.96 -2.51
N MET A 103 2.29 -12.14 -3.17
CA MET A 103 1.89 -10.79 -3.58
C MET A 103 0.89 -10.81 -4.73
N GLY A 104 1.04 -11.71 -5.70
CA GLY A 104 0.04 -11.94 -6.73
C GLY A 104 -1.30 -12.38 -6.12
N ALA A 105 -1.28 -13.35 -5.22
CA ALA A 105 -2.46 -13.80 -4.49
C ALA A 105 -3.09 -12.65 -3.67
N PHE A 106 -2.28 -11.83 -3.00
CA PHE A 106 -2.74 -10.63 -2.30
C PHE A 106 -3.47 -9.66 -3.23
N ILE A 107 -2.88 -9.33 -4.38
CA ILE A 107 -3.49 -8.44 -5.38
C ILE A 107 -4.83 -9.02 -5.86
N LEU A 108 -4.87 -10.32 -6.20
CA LEU A 108 -6.10 -10.98 -6.64
C LEU A 108 -7.18 -10.98 -5.54
N VAL A 109 -6.83 -11.36 -4.32
CA VAL A 109 -7.78 -11.37 -3.20
C VAL A 109 -8.36 -9.98 -3.00
N PHE A 110 -7.53 -8.93 -2.88
CA PHE A 110 -8.03 -7.58 -2.63
C PHE A 110 -8.78 -6.95 -3.81
N THR A 111 -8.48 -7.37 -5.05
CA THR A 111 -9.17 -6.88 -6.25
C THR A 111 -10.57 -7.49 -6.38
N TRP A 112 -10.75 -8.77 -6.02
CA TRP A 112 -12.02 -9.49 -6.16
C TRP A 112 -12.77 -9.72 -4.84
N MET A 113 -12.23 -9.29 -3.70
CA MET A 113 -12.90 -9.44 -2.41
C MET A 113 -14.22 -8.65 -2.40
N PRO A 114 -15.37 -9.29 -2.12
CA PRO A 114 -16.64 -8.60 -2.07
C PRO A 114 -16.64 -7.58 -0.92
N LYS A 115 -17.21 -6.39 -1.18
CA LYS A 115 -17.34 -5.35 -0.14
C LYS A 115 -18.16 -5.91 1.02
N PHE A 116 -17.58 -5.92 2.22
CA PHE A 116 -18.30 -6.34 3.42
C PHE A 116 -19.47 -5.38 3.68
N LYS A 117 -20.70 -5.90 3.66
CA LYS A 117 -21.94 -5.12 3.85
C LYS A 117 -22.13 -4.62 5.29
N SER A 118 -21.36 -5.16 6.24
CA SER A 118 -21.57 -4.95 7.67
C SER A 118 -20.23 -4.69 8.34
N ALA A 119 -19.81 -3.42 8.41
CA ALA A 119 -18.79 -3.06 9.38
C ALA A 119 -19.42 -3.24 10.78
N PRO A 120 -18.88 -4.12 11.65
CA PRO A 120 -19.37 -4.19 13.02
C PRO A 120 -19.24 -2.80 13.66
N ARG A 121 -20.30 -2.36 14.36
CA ARG A 121 -20.27 -1.12 15.16
C ARG A 121 -19.38 -1.34 16.40
N VAL A 122 -18.10 -1.57 16.18
CA VAL A 122 -17.09 -1.59 17.25
C VAL A 122 -17.01 -0.17 17.80
N ARG A 123 -16.88 -0.02 19.12
CA ARG A 123 -16.90 1.28 19.83
C ARG A 123 -15.69 2.20 19.52
N GLY A 124 -15.00 1.96 18.41
CA GLY A 124 -14.05 2.88 17.77
C GLY A 124 -14.44 3.10 16.31
N LYS A 125 -14.98 4.29 15.99
CA LYS A 125 -15.49 4.71 14.67
C LYS A 125 -14.50 4.56 13.47
N PHE A 126 -13.26 4.16 13.70
CA PHE A 126 -12.17 4.35 12.74
C PHE A 126 -11.19 3.18 12.62
N PHE A 127 -11.45 2.02 13.25
CA PHE A 127 -10.51 0.88 13.18
C PHE A 127 -10.29 0.35 11.75
N TRP A 128 -11.27 0.52 10.88
CA TRP A 128 -11.26 0.02 9.50
C TRP A 128 -10.87 1.07 8.45
N LEU A 129 -10.42 2.26 8.87
CA LEU A 129 -10.01 3.34 7.97
C LEU A 129 -8.50 3.32 7.65
N GLY A 130 -7.89 2.13 7.70
CA GLY A 130 -6.63 1.83 7.04
C GLY A 130 -6.92 1.37 5.62
#